data_AF-A0A1I8BK32-F1
#
_entry.id   AF-A0A1I8BK32-F1
#
_cell.length_a   1.000
_cell.length_b   1.000
_cell.length_c   1.000
_cell.angle_alpha   90.00
_cell.angle_beta   90.00
_cell.angle_gamma   90.00
#
_symmetry.space_group_name_H-M   'P 1'
#
loop_
_entity.id
_entity.type
_entity.pdbx_description
1 polymer ?
#
loop_
_entity_poly.entity_id
_entity_poly.type
_entity_poly.pdbx_seq_one_letter_code
_entity_poly.pdbx_strand_id
1 'polypeptide(L)'
;MLLSIILILDFLRRMSKGLLPKLSKPLVIPHPTYICTLVLTLTVTLGYGYIFVYKLALYGCDRAVEARDPLYMTLDSVLRLTIALYSLVSFIYIIQRAHVGSVKTKMDLLTRNFINCVFGVIWMRFVLLKAYFTIEQFCRDQIEMMSIVKAFCPPYIKKGFNCTTVSLRKEQMIWYRVHYGLLKSVVVTAASEFIPVLLVAHWYIKNR
;
A
#
# COMPACT_ATOMS: atom_id res chain seq x y z
N MET A 1 -7.46 9.16 1.90
CA MET A 1 -7.65 7.80 2.47
C MET A 1 -8.66 7.79 3.60
N LEU A 2 -8.42 8.46 4.74
CA LEU A 2 -9.34 8.42 5.90
C LEU A 2 -10.79 8.77 5.55
N LEU A 3 -11.02 9.87 4.83
CA LEU A 3 -12.38 10.23 4.36
C LEU A 3 -13.00 9.13 3.48
N SER A 4 -12.21 8.50 2.61
CA SER A 4 -12.68 7.37 1.79
C SER A 4 -13.01 6.14 2.65
N ILE A 5 -12.27 5.89 3.74
CA ILE A 5 -12.59 4.83 4.70
C ILE A 5 -13.95 5.12 5.34
N ILE A 6 -14.18 6.35 5.80
CA ILE A 6 -15.45 6.75 6.42
C ILE A 6 -16.62 6.54 5.44
N LEU A 7 -16.46 6.96 4.18
CA LEU A 7 -17.49 6.76 3.15
C LEU A 7 -17.75 5.28 2.84
N ILE A 8 -16.71 4.45 2.81
CA ILE A 8 -16.85 3.01 2.65
C ILE A 8 -17.57 2.39 3.85
N LEU A 9 -17.19 2.76 5.08
CA LEU A 9 -17.81 2.24 6.29
C LEU A 9 -19.28 2.66 6.40
N ASP A 10 -19.61 3.89 6.02
CA ASP A 10 -21.01 4.34 5.94
C ASP A 10 -21.81 3.52 4.93
N PHE A 11 -21.24 3.24 3.75
CA PHE A 11 -21.87 2.34 2.78
C PHE A 11 -22.10 0.92 3.34
N LEU A 12 -21.08 0.33 3.96
CA LEU A 12 -21.16 -1.00 4.58
C LEU A 12 -22.21 -1.02 5.71
N ARG A 13 -22.28 0.04 6.52
CA ARG A 13 -23.28 0.20 7.58
C ARG A 13 -24.70 0.30 7.02
N ARG A 14 -24.92 1.10 5.97
CA ARG A 14 -26.23 1.22 5.31
C ARG A 14 -26.68 -0.11 4.71
N MET A 15 -25.75 -0.85 4.11
CA MET A 15 -26.03 -2.18 3.60
C MET A 15 -26.40 -3.17 4.71
N SER A 16 -25.64 -3.19 5.80
CA SER A 16 -25.91 -4.06 6.95
C SER A 16 -27.29 -3.78 7.57
N LYS A 17 -27.76 -2.53 7.51
CA LYS A 17 -29.10 -2.13 7.96
C LYS A 17 -30.22 -2.38 6.94
N GLY A 18 -29.91 -2.95 5.77
CA GLY A 18 -30.90 -3.20 4.72
C GLY A 18 -31.43 -1.95 4.03
N LEU A 19 -30.77 -0.80 4.20
CA LEU A 19 -31.19 0.48 3.60
C LEU A 19 -30.89 0.58 2.10
N LEU A 20 -30.14 -0.39 1.56
CA LEU A 20 -29.74 -0.44 0.17
C LEU A 20 -30.37 -1.65 -0.52
N PRO A 21 -31.04 -1.47 -1.67
CA PRO A 21 -31.65 -2.56 -2.40
C PRO A 21 -30.55 -3.47 -2.95
N LYS A 22 -30.63 -4.77 -2.64
CA LYS A 22 -29.73 -5.78 -3.22
C LYS A 22 -30.17 -6.09 -4.64
N LEU A 23 -29.21 -6.40 -5.51
CA LEU A 23 -29.51 -6.89 -6.85
C LEU A 23 -30.17 -8.27 -6.77
N SER A 24 -31.11 -8.55 -7.67
CA SER A 24 -31.72 -9.87 -7.83
C SER A 24 -30.70 -10.93 -8.26
N LYS A 25 -29.69 -10.53 -9.03
CA LYS A 25 -28.50 -11.32 -9.36
C LYS A 25 -27.25 -10.50 -9.04
N PRO A 26 -26.39 -10.95 -8.12
CA PRO A 26 -25.14 -10.26 -7.82
C PRO A 26 -24.22 -10.26 -9.04
N LEU A 27 -23.40 -9.22 -9.14
CA LEU A 27 -22.38 -9.14 -10.17
C LEU A 27 -21.30 -10.20 -9.89
N VAL A 28 -21.09 -11.10 -10.85
CA VAL A 28 -20.07 -12.14 -10.74
C VAL A 28 -18.70 -11.50 -11.01
N ILE A 29 -17.85 -11.47 -9.99
CA ILE A 29 -16.43 -11.14 -10.15
C ILE A 29 -15.72 -12.40 -10.66
N PRO A 30 -14.91 -12.33 -11.74
CA PRO A 30 -14.16 -13.49 -12.23
C PRO A 30 -13.30 -14.11 -11.12
N HIS A 31 -13.34 -15.44 -11.00
CA HIS A 31 -12.59 -16.18 -9.98
C HIS A 31 -11.09 -15.82 -9.92
N PRO A 32 -10.36 -15.74 -11.05
CA PRO A 32 -8.95 -15.34 -11.03
C PRO A 32 -8.76 -13.95 -10.42
N THR A 33 -9.59 -12.98 -10.81
CA THR A 33 -9.54 -11.62 -10.28
C THR A 33 -9.80 -11.60 -8.78
N TYR A 34 -10.79 -12.36 -8.29
CA TYR A 34 -11.09 -12.46 -6.87
C TYR A 34 -9.90 -13.01 -6.06
N ILE A 35 -9.33 -14.14 -6.50
CA ILE A 35 -8.18 -14.78 -5.82
C ILE A 35 -6.96 -13.84 -5.83
N CYS A 36 -6.63 -13.25 -6.99
CA CYS A 36 -5.53 -12.29 -7.09
C CYS A 36 -5.75 -11.10 -6.14
N THR A 37 -6.95 -10.53 -6.10
CA THR A 37 -7.26 -9.40 -5.21
C THR A 37 -7.13 -9.79 -3.74
N LEU A 38 -7.59 -10.98 -3.35
CA LEU A 38 -7.46 -11.48 -1.99
C LEU A 38 -5.98 -11.64 -1.59
N VAL A 39 -5.19 -12.31 -2.43
CA VAL A 39 -3.75 -12.53 -2.18
C VAL A 39 -3.00 -11.20 -2.09
N LEU A 40 -3.28 -10.25 -2.99
CA LEU A 40 -2.69 -8.93 -2.97
C LEU A 40 -3.08 -8.14 -1.73
N THR A 41 -4.35 -8.22 -1.30
CA THR A 41 -4.83 -7.57 -0.06
C THR A 41 -4.09 -8.13 1.15
N LEU A 42 -4.01 -9.46 1.28
CA LEU A 42 -3.31 -10.12 2.38
C LEU A 42 -1.82 -9.74 2.39
N THR A 43 -1.18 -9.74 1.23
CA THR A 43 0.24 -9.36 1.10
C THR A 43 0.49 -7.93 1.56
N VAL A 44 -0.36 -6.98 1.14
CA VAL A 44 -0.25 -5.57 1.54
C VAL A 44 -0.51 -5.39 3.03
N THR A 45 -1.59 -6.00 3.55
CA THR A 45 -1.99 -5.85 4.95
C THR A 45 -0.99 -6.50 5.91
N LEU A 46 -0.64 -7.78 5.68
CA LEU A 46 0.34 -8.49 6.51
C LEU A 46 1.73 -7.91 6.36
N GLY A 47 2.13 -7.55 5.14
CA GLY A 47 3.45 -6.98 4.87
C GLY A 47 3.65 -5.61 5.53
N TYR A 48 2.66 -4.71 5.46
CA TYR A 48 2.74 -3.45 6.21
C TYR A 48 2.64 -3.63 7.72
N GLY A 49 1.86 -4.60 8.20
CA GLY A 49 1.82 -4.98 9.61
C GLY A 49 3.19 -5.44 10.12
N TYR A 50 3.85 -6.33 9.38
CA TYR A 50 5.19 -6.80 9.71
C TYR A 50 6.23 -5.67 9.69
N ILE A 51 6.19 -4.83 8.66
CA ILE A 51 7.05 -3.65 8.53
C ILE A 51 6.87 -2.67 9.72
N PHE A 52 5.64 -2.55 10.23
CA PHE A 52 5.35 -1.73 11.40
C PHE A 52 5.98 -2.32 12.68
N VAL A 53 5.78 -3.61 12.94
CA VAL A 53 6.41 -4.32 14.07
C VAL A 53 7.94 -4.23 13.98
N TYR A 54 8.48 -4.41 12.78
CA TYR A 54 9.90 -4.29 12.49
C TYR A 54 10.47 -2.92 12.89
N LYS A 55 9.78 -1.84 12.53
CA LYS A 55 10.16 -0.48 12.92
C LYS A 55 10.08 -0.23 14.43
N LEU A 56 9.09 -0.83 15.11
CA LEU A 56 8.99 -0.73 16.56
C LEU A 56 10.14 -1.47 17.24
N ALA A 57 10.48 -2.66 16.75
CA ALA A 57 11.52 -3.50 17.34
C ALA A 57 12.92 -2.87 17.22
N LEU A 58 13.25 -2.25 16.08
CA LEU A 58 14.56 -1.59 15.86
C LEU A 58 14.47 -0.08 15.71
N TYR A 59 13.78 0.53 16.67
CA TYR A 59 13.81 1.97 16.84
C TYR A 59 15.26 2.46 17.03
N GLY A 60 15.80 3.24 16.09
CA GLY A 60 17.16 3.81 16.15
C GLY A 60 18.25 3.12 15.30
N CYS A 61 17.89 2.19 14.40
CA CYS A 61 18.85 1.54 13.49
C CYS A 61 18.68 1.85 12.01
N ASP A 62 17.87 2.83 11.63
CA ASP A 62 17.55 3.11 10.24
C ASP A 62 18.14 4.46 9.76
N ARG A 63 19.45 4.68 9.99
CA ARG A 63 20.15 5.92 9.53
C ARG A 63 20.15 6.17 8.02
N ALA A 64 19.63 5.26 7.21
CA ALA A 64 19.39 5.53 5.79
C ALA A 64 18.18 6.48 5.57
N VAL A 65 17.31 6.67 6.58
CA VAL A 65 16.17 7.61 6.58
C VAL A 65 16.07 8.43 7.89
N GLU A 66 16.91 8.18 8.92
CA GLU A 66 16.94 8.98 10.19
C GLU A 66 17.50 10.41 10.07
N ALA A 67 17.72 10.94 8.86
CA ALA A 67 17.88 12.40 8.68
C ALA A 67 16.52 13.12 8.57
N ARG A 68 15.42 12.48 8.97
CA ARG A 68 14.10 13.12 9.08
C ARG A 68 13.67 13.15 10.53
N ASP A 69 13.19 14.31 10.98
CA ASP A 69 12.64 14.53 12.32
C ASP A 69 11.73 13.38 12.78
N PRO A 70 11.65 13.09 14.10
CA PRO A 70 10.78 12.06 14.67
C PRO A 70 9.32 12.16 14.19
N LEU A 71 8.86 13.37 13.85
CA LEU A 71 7.56 13.65 13.23
C LEU A 71 7.35 12.92 11.89
N TYR A 72 8.38 12.84 11.03
CA TYR A 72 8.26 12.16 9.75
C TYR A 72 8.25 10.64 9.88
N MET A 73 8.90 10.11 10.94
CA MET A 73 8.88 8.67 11.21
C MET A 73 7.50 8.22 11.68
N THR A 74 6.89 8.96 12.60
CA THR A 74 5.52 8.68 13.07
C THR A 74 4.53 8.81 11.92
N LEU A 75 4.66 9.86 11.09
CA LEU A 75 3.81 10.06 9.92
C LEU A 75 3.92 8.89 8.90
N ASP A 76 5.13 8.41 8.61
CA ASP A 76 5.33 7.28 7.69
C ASP A 76 4.74 5.98 8.25
N SER A 77 4.86 5.74 9.55
CA SER A 77 4.26 4.57 10.21
C SER A 77 2.73 4.64 10.20
N VAL A 78 2.14 5.79 10.53
CA VAL A 78 0.68 6.02 10.45
C VAL A 78 0.17 5.84 9.02
N LEU A 79 0.92 6.34 8.03
CA LEU A 79 0.58 6.19 6.62
C LEU A 79 0.56 4.71 6.18
N ARG A 80 1.57 3.92 6.56
CA ARG A 80 1.62 2.47 6.25
C ARG A 80 0.46 1.71 6.86
N LEU A 81 0.14 1.96 8.13
CA LEU A 81 -1.04 1.38 8.80
C LEU A 81 -2.34 1.80 8.13
N THR A 82 -2.47 3.07 7.77
CA THR A 82 -3.65 3.60 7.07
C THR A 82 -3.84 2.90 5.73
N ILE A 83 -2.76 2.63 4.98
CA ILE A 83 -2.81 1.89 3.71
C ILE A 83 -3.22 0.44 3.95
N ALA A 84 -2.67 -0.22 4.98
CA ALA A 84 -3.01 -1.60 5.32
C ALA A 84 -4.49 -1.77 5.70
N LEU A 85 -5.04 -0.80 6.44
CA LEU A 85 -6.46 -0.73 6.76
C LEU A 85 -7.30 -0.42 5.52
N TYR A 86 -6.83 0.53 4.70
CA TYR A 86 -7.53 0.93 3.49
C TYR A 86 -7.64 -0.21 2.48
N SER A 87 -6.59 -1.03 2.29
CA SER A 87 -6.63 -2.19 1.40
C SER A 87 -7.68 -3.19 1.84
N LEU A 88 -7.71 -3.54 3.14
CA LEU A 88 -8.68 -4.47 3.70
C LEU A 88 -10.12 -3.98 3.54
N VAL A 89 -10.38 -2.74 3.93
CA VAL A 89 -11.71 -2.12 3.87
C VAL A 89 -12.17 -1.95 2.41
N SER A 90 -11.26 -1.61 1.50
CA SER A 90 -11.57 -1.50 0.07
C SER A 90 -11.87 -2.84 -0.59
N PHE A 91 -11.19 -3.92 -0.19
CA PHE A 91 -11.49 -5.26 -0.67
C PHE A 91 -12.91 -5.70 -0.27
N ILE A 92 -13.25 -5.54 1.02
CA ILE A 92 -14.60 -5.82 1.53
C ILE A 92 -15.64 -4.97 0.79
N TYR A 93 -15.35 -3.68 0.60
CA TYR A 93 -16.22 -2.76 -0.12
C TYR A 93 -16.57 -3.26 -1.52
N ILE A 94 -15.59 -3.69 -2.33
CA ILE A 94 -15.86 -4.15 -3.70
C ILE A 94 -16.73 -5.41 -3.71
N ILE A 95 -16.45 -6.37 -2.85
CA ILE A 95 -17.28 -7.59 -2.73
C ILE A 95 -18.72 -7.22 -2.40
N GLN A 96 -18.90 -6.36 -1.41
CA GLN A 96 -20.23 -5.95 -0.97
C GLN A 96 -20.94 -5.11 -2.04
N ARG A 97 -20.20 -4.24 -2.74
CA ARG A 97 -20.72 -3.43 -3.84
C ARG A 97 -21.18 -4.28 -5.02
N ALA A 98 -20.54 -5.41 -5.29
CA ALA A 98 -20.97 -6.36 -6.32
C ALA A 98 -22.38 -6.93 -6.07
N HIS A 99 -22.85 -6.96 -4.81
CA HIS A 99 -24.20 -7.40 -4.45
C HIS A 99 -25.26 -6.30 -4.57
N VAL A 100 -24.87 -5.03 -4.54
CA VAL A 100 -25.78 -3.87 -4.56
C VAL A 100 -25.78 -3.16 -5.92
N GLY A 101 -24.74 -3.30 -6.73
CA GLY A 101 -24.65 -2.64 -8.04
C GLY A 101 -24.39 -1.15 -7.92
N SER A 102 -24.87 -0.32 -8.84
CA SER A 102 -24.85 1.14 -8.74
C SER A 102 -26.24 1.69 -8.37
N VAL A 103 -26.33 2.72 -7.51
CA VAL A 103 -27.62 3.35 -7.18
C VAL A 103 -27.69 4.70 -7.89
N LYS A 104 -28.82 5.00 -8.56
CA LYS A 104 -29.06 6.27 -9.28
C LYS A 104 -29.30 7.46 -8.34
N THR A 105 -28.40 7.72 -7.39
CA THR A 105 -28.42 8.91 -6.53
C THR A 105 -27.17 9.75 -6.77
N LYS A 106 -27.31 11.09 -6.70
CA LYS A 106 -26.17 12.03 -6.84
C LYS A 106 -25.08 11.74 -5.80
N MET A 107 -25.47 11.36 -4.58
CA MET A 107 -24.54 11.02 -3.50
C MET A 107 -23.74 9.75 -3.80
N ASP A 108 -24.38 8.68 -4.28
CA ASP A 108 -23.67 7.44 -4.67
C ASP A 108 -22.66 7.72 -5.80
N LEU A 109 -23.06 8.50 -6.81
CA LEU A 109 -22.16 8.89 -7.90
C LEU A 109 -20.95 9.68 -7.41
N LEU A 110 -21.15 10.67 -6.53
CA LEU A 110 -20.08 11.49 -5.96
C LEU A 110 -19.13 10.63 -5.13
N THR A 111 -19.65 9.81 -4.21
CA THR A 111 -18.86 8.92 -3.36
C THR A 111 -18.00 7.98 -4.19
N ARG A 112 -18.57 7.40 -5.26
CA ARG A 112 -17.86 6.46 -6.12
C ARG A 112 -16.75 7.11 -6.95
N ASN A 113 -17.01 8.30 -7.49
CA ASN A 113 -15.98 9.07 -8.19
C ASN A 113 -14.87 9.50 -7.23
N PHE A 114 -15.20 9.87 -5.99
CA PHE A 114 -14.22 10.20 -4.96
C PHE A 114 -13.34 9.00 -4.60
N ILE A 115 -13.94 7.81 -4.38
CA ILE A 115 -13.20 6.57 -4.12
C ILE A 115 -12.25 6.24 -5.29
N ASN A 116 -12.71 6.35 -6.54
CA ASN A 116 -11.88 6.15 -7.72
C ASN A 116 -10.70 7.13 -7.80
N CYS A 117 -10.93 8.41 -7.50
CA CYS A 117 -9.89 9.41 -7.44
C CYS A 117 -8.84 9.05 -6.38
N VAL A 118 -9.29 8.64 -5.19
CA VAL A 118 -8.40 8.20 -4.11
C VAL A 118 -7.60 6.96 -4.51
N PHE A 119 -8.21 5.96 -5.15
CA PHE A 119 -7.49 4.83 -5.72
C PHE A 119 -6.42 5.29 -6.72
N GLY A 120 -6.76 6.17 -7.67
CA GLY A 120 -5.80 6.70 -8.64
C GLY A 120 -4.60 7.40 -8.00
N VAL A 121 -4.84 8.25 -7.00
CA VAL A 121 -3.75 8.96 -6.28
C VAL A 121 -2.84 7.99 -5.53
N ILE A 122 -3.41 6.98 -4.86
CA ILE A 122 -2.62 5.98 -4.12
C ILE A 122 -1.83 5.11 -5.11
N TRP A 123 -2.43 4.74 -6.23
CA TRP A 123 -1.75 3.98 -7.27
C TRP A 123 -0.54 4.73 -7.83
N MET A 124 -0.72 6.01 -8.20
CA MET A 124 0.39 6.85 -8.67
C MET A 124 1.53 6.93 -7.66
N ARG A 125 1.20 7.06 -6.36
CA ARG A 125 2.22 7.00 -5.29
C ARG A 125 2.99 5.68 -5.31
N PHE A 126 2.33 4.55 -5.48
CA PHE A 126 2.98 3.25 -5.50
C PHE A 126 3.82 3.00 -6.74
N VAL A 127 3.36 3.46 -7.90
CA VAL A 127 4.14 3.44 -9.16
C VAL A 127 5.43 4.24 -8.99
N LEU A 128 5.34 5.45 -8.43
CA LEU A 128 6.51 6.29 -8.17
C LEU A 128 7.47 5.65 -7.14
N LEU A 129 6.93 5.03 -6.08
CA LEU A 129 7.75 4.30 -5.10
C LEU A 129 8.45 3.08 -5.73
N LYS A 130 7.76 2.32 -6.58
CA LYS A 130 8.34 1.18 -7.32
C LYS A 130 9.47 1.64 -8.24
N ALA A 131 9.27 2.74 -8.97
CA ALA A 131 10.33 3.36 -9.78
C ALA A 131 11.53 3.79 -8.92
N TYR A 132 11.27 4.40 -7.75
CA TYR A 132 12.33 4.79 -6.82
C TYR A 132 13.17 3.60 -6.32
N PHE A 133 12.54 2.48 -5.93
CA PHE A 133 13.29 1.28 -5.53
C PHE A 133 14.14 0.70 -6.66
N THR A 134 13.64 0.76 -7.89
CA THR A 134 14.39 0.33 -9.08
C THR A 134 15.66 1.17 -9.23
N ILE A 135 15.57 2.48 -9.03
CA ILE A 135 16.72 3.39 -9.03
C ILE A 135 17.68 3.09 -7.87
N GLU A 136 17.15 2.85 -6.66
CA GLU A 136 18.00 2.48 -5.52
C GLU A 136 18.80 1.19 -5.77
N GLN A 137 18.17 0.19 -6.40
CA GLN A 137 18.81 -1.08 -6.69
C GLN A 137 19.89 -0.92 -7.77
N PHE A 138 19.56 -0.24 -8.87
CA PHE A 138 20.53 0.15 -9.89
C PHE A 138 21.75 0.87 -9.29
N CYS A 139 21.50 1.79 -8.36
CA CYS A 139 22.54 2.53 -7.66
C CYS A 139 23.44 1.69 -6.77
N ARG A 140 22.92 0.60 -6.17
CA ARG A 140 23.75 -0.32 -5.37
C ARG A 140 24.62 -1.19 -6.27
N ASP A 141 24.06 -1.69 -7.37
CA ASP A 141 24.75 -2.61 -8.27
C ASP A 141 25.86 -1.93 -9.08
N GLN A 142 25.72 -0.62 -9.33
CA GLN A 142 26.65 0.15 -10.18
C GLN A 142 27.61 1.06 -9.39
N ILE A 143 27.52 1.09 -8.05
CA ILE A 143 28.33 1.99 -7.21
C ILE A 143 29.84 1.68 -7.28
N GLU A 144 30.19 0.43 -7.58
CA GLU A 144 31.58 -0.02 -7.71
C GLU A 144 32.13 0.13 -9.13
N MET A 145 31.27 0.24 -10.16
CA MET A 145 31.70 0.21 -11.56
C MET A 145 31.88 1.60 -12.21
N MET A 146 31.22 2.67 -11.74
CA MET A 146 31.31 4.00 -12.40
C MET A 146 31.17 5.20 -11.45
N SER A 147 32.12 6.14 -11.52
CA SER A 147 32.16 7.38 -10.72
C SER A 147 30.98 8.34 -11.02
N ILE A 148 30.45 8.33 -12.24
CA ILE A 148 29.33 9.18 -12.67
C ILE A 148 28.02 8.76 -11.99
N VAL A 149 27.80 7.45 -11.84
CA VAL A 149 26.61 6.89 -11.18
C VAL A 149 26.59 7.29 -9.70
N LYS A 150 27.76 7.39 -9.07
CA LYS A 150 27.91 7.85 -7.69
C LYS A 150 27.40 9.28 -7.46
N ALA A 151 27.34 10.14 -8.47
CA ALA A 151 26.75 11.48 -8.34
C ALA A 151 25.21 11.43 -8.33
N PHE A 152 24.62 10.61 -9.20
CA PHE A 152 23.17 10.43 -9.36
C PHE A 152 22.50 9.71 -8.18
N CYS A 153 23.24 8.85 -7.49
CA CYS A 153 22.68 8.05 -6.41
C CYS A 153 22.31 8.87 -5.16
N PRO A 154 21.26 8.47 -4.42
CA PRO A 154 20.88 9.14 -3.19
C PRO A 154 22.01 9.17 -2.14
N PRO A 155 22.17 10.26 -1.37
CA PRO A 155 23.31 10.48 -0.48
C PRO A 155 23.42 9.45 0.67
N TYR A 156 22.31 8.83 1.09
CA TYR A 156 22.33 7.79 2.12
C TYR A 156 22.91 6.45 1.63
N ILE A 157 22.84 6.16 0.32
CA ILE A 157 23.51 4.98 -0.25
C ILE A 157 25.03 5.19 -0.22
N LYS A 158 25.49 6.45 -0.39
CA LYS A 158 26.92 6.82 -0.38
C LYS A 158 27.57 6.77 1.00
N LYS A 159 26.80 7.02 2.08
CA LYS A 159 27.32 7.18 3.46
C LYS A 159 27.41 5.88 4.27
N GLY A 160 26.96 4.75 3.71
CA GLY A 160 26.95 3.47 4.43
C GLY A 160 25.88 3.39 5.53
N PHE A 161 25.59 2.17 5.99
CA PHE A 161 24.63 1.93 7.05
C PHE A 161 25.29 2.10 8.41
N ASN A 162 24.63 2.85 9.31
CA ASN A 162 25.15 3.09 10.65
C ASN A 162 24.01 2.87 11.64
N CYS A 163 24.19 1.93 12.56
CA CYS A 163 23.13 1.42 13.44
C CYS A 163 23.69 1.34 14.86
N THR A 164 23.08 2.08 15.78
CA THR A 164 23.45 2.14 17.19
C THR A 164 22.41 1.41 18.02
N THR A 165 22.24 0.10 17.78
CA THR A 165 21.48 -0.76 18.71
C THR A 165 22.41 -1.67 19.48
N VAL A 166 22.05 -1.91 20.74
CA VAL A 166 22.75 -2.83 21.66
C VAL A 166 22.29 -4.28 21.45
N SER A 167 21.20 -4.49 20.69
CA SER A 167 20.41 -5.73 20.69
C SER A 167 20.75 -6.73 19.57
N LEU A 168 21.54 -6.37 18.55
CA LEU A 168 21.85 -7.24 17.41
C LEU A 168 23.36 -7.28 17.14
N ARG A 169 23.90 -8.47 16.88
CA ARG A 169 25.27 -8.62 16.35
C ARG A 169 25.33 -8.09 14.90
N LYS A 170 26.52 -7.65 14.45
CA LYS A 170 26.73 -7.03 13.12
C LYS A 170 26.16 -7.88 11.96
N GLU A 171 26.33 -9.20 12.00
CA GLU A 171 25.82 -10.13 10.99
C GLU A 171 24.29 -10.18 10.95
N GLN A 172 23.65 -10.13 12.13
CA GLN A 172 22.19 -10.10 12.24
C GLN A 172 21.62 -8.79 11.68
N MET A 173 22.34 -7.67 11.81
CA MET A 173 21.92 -6.38 11.22
C MET A 173 21.91 -6.41 9.68
N ILE A 174 22.91 -7.06 9.06
CA ILE A 174 23.01 -7.16 7.59
C ILE A 174 21.87 -8.02 7.05
N TRP A 175 21.68 -9.21 7.63
CA TRP A 175 20.61 -10.12 7.25
C TRP A 175 19.24 -9.45 7.41
N TYR A 176 19.04 -8.79 8.55
CA TYR A 176 17.84 -8.01 8.84
C TYR A 176 17.56 -6.91 7.79
N ARG A 177 18.58 -6.13 7.38
CA ARG A 177 18.44 -5.08 6.35
C ARG A 177 18.05 -5.64 4.99
N VAL A 178 18.63 -6.78 4.59
CA VAL A 178 18.31 -7.46 3.33
C VAL A 178 16.85 -7.90 3.34
N HIS A 179 16.41 -8.54 4.43
CA HIS A 179 15.03 -9.01 4.57
C HIS A 179 14.00 -7.87 4.54
N TYR A 180 14.30 -6.73 5.15
CA TYR A 180 13.41 -5.58 5.09
C TYR A 180 13.38 -4.89 3.73
N GLY A 181 14.51 -4.77 3.06
CA GLY A 181 14.56 -4.26 1.69
C GLY A 181 13.70 -5.11 0.76
N LEU A 182 13.86 -6.43 0.83
CA LEU A 182 13.07 -7.40 0.06
C LEU A 182 11.59 -7.31 0.41
N LEU A 183 11.24 -7.35 1.69
CA LEU A 183 9.85 -7.26 2.14
C LEU A 183 9.20 -5.95 1.69
N LYS A 184 9.89 -4.82 1.84
CA LYS A 184 9.39 -3.51 1.41
C LYS A 184 9.14 -3.46 -0.10
N SER A 185 10.05 -4.04 -0.90
CA SER A 185 9.90 -4.14 -2.35
C SER A 185 8.70 -5.01 -2.76
N VAL A 186 8.55 -6.18 -2.12
CA VAL A 186 7.41 -7.09 -2.35
C VAL A 186 6.08 -6.40 -2.03
N VAL A 187 5.98 -5.74 -0.87
CA VAL A 187 4.76 -5.05 -0.44
C VAL A 187 4.39 -3.90 -1.37
N VAL A 188 5.38 -3.10 -1.79
CA VAL A 188 5.17 -1.99 -2.72
C VAL A 188 4.73 -2.48 -4.10
N THR A 189 5.34 -3.56 -4.58
CA THR A 189 4.95 -4.21 -5.84
C THR A 189 3.52 -4.74 -5.74
N ALA A 190 3.18 -5.48 -4.68
CA ALA A 190 1.83 -5.97 -4.45
C ALA A 190 0.80 -4.83 -4.37
N ALA A 191 1.13 -3.73 -3.67
CA ALA A 191 0.25 -2.57 -3.59
C ALA A 191 0.06 -1.87 -4.95
N SER A 192 1.08 -1.85 -5.81
CA SER A 192 0.99 -1.27 -7.15
C SER A 192 0.07 -2.04 -8.09
N GLU A 193 -0.01 -3.37 -7.95
CA GLU A 193 -0.86 -4.23 -8.78
C GLU A 193 -2.28 -4.39 -8.19
N PHE A 194 -2.42 -4.26 -6.87
CA PHE A 194 -3.71 -4.32 -6.18
C PHE A 194 -4.69 -3.24 -6.62
N ILE A 195 -4.21 -1.99 -6.71
CA ILE A 195 -5.09 -0.83 -6.91
C ILE A 195 -5.71 -0.77 -8.32
N PRO A 196 -4.99 -1.10 -9.40
CA PRO A 196 -5.59 -1.27 -10.73
C PRO A 196 -6.70 -2.32 -10.74
N VAL A 197 -6.52 -3.45 -10.05
CA VAL A 197 -7.54 -4.49 -9.95
C VAL A 197 -8.79 -3.97 -9.23
N LEU A 198 -8.62 -3.21 -8.15
CA LEU A 198 -9.74 -2.54 -7.47
C LEU A 198 -10.45 -1.52 -8.37
N LEU A 199 -9.69 -0.71 -9.13
CA LEU A 199 -10.24 0.29 -10.06
C LEU A 199 -11.08 -0.36 -11.17
N VAL A 200 -10.56 -1.43 -11.79
CA VAL A 200 -11.27 -2.17 -12.84
C VAL A 200 -12.54 -2.81 -12.27
N ALA A 201 -12.46 -3.45 -11.11
CA ALA A 201 -13.62 -4.07 -10.47
C ALA A 201 -14.69 -3.02 -10.11
N HIS A 202 -14.29 -1.87 -9.57
CA HIS A 202 -15.22 -0.80 -9.20
C HIS A 202 -15.82 -0.08 -10.43
N TRP A 203 -15.07 0.04 -11.52
CA TRP A 203 -15.57 0.54 -12.81
C TRP A 203 -16.58 -0.42 -13.46
N TYR A 204 -16.31 -1.72 -13.43
CA TYR A 204 -17.25 -2.72 -13.94
C TYR A 204 -18.62 -2.64 -13.23
N ILE A 205 -18.61 -2.40 -11.92
CA ILE A 205 -19.81 -2.18 -11.11
C ILE A 205 -20.49 -0.81 -11.41
N LYS A 206 -19.81 0.12 -12.09
CA LYS A 206 -20.38 1.42 -12.50
C LYS A 206 -21.29 1.37 -13.70
N ASN A 207 -20.94 0.54 -14.67
CA ASN A 207 -21.56 0.58 -15.99
C ASN A 207 -22.64 -0.49 -16.16
N ARG A 208 -23.05 -1.12 -15.05
CA ARG A 208 -24.20 -2.02 -14.94
C ARG A 208 -25.10 -1.56 -13.79
#